data_AF-K1R6J0-F1
#
_entry.id   AF-K1R6J0-F1
#
_cell.length_a   1.000
_cell.length_b   1.000
_cell.length_c   1.000
_cell.angle_alpha   90.00
_cell.angle_beta   90.00
_cell.angle_gamma   90.00
#
_symmetry.space_group_name_H-M   'P 1'
#
loop_
_entity.id
_entity.type
_entity.pdbx_description
1 polymer ?
#
loop_
_entity_poly.entity_id
_entity_poly.type
_entity_poly.pdbx_seq_one_letter_code
_entity_poly.pdbx_strand_id
1 'polypeptide(L)' 'RGNKHFPGENVAQGKDDTLYALADGIVYFHKGRKDKSTVSVLSPEVYAEKTKKADA' A
#
# COMPACT_ATOMS: atom_id res chain seq x y z
N ARG A 1 0.23 17.30 9.85
CA ARG A 1 -0.88 16.38 10.19
C ARG A 1 -1.73 16.17 8.94
N GLY A 2 -2.35 14.99 8.76
CA GLY A 2 -3.02 14.57 7.53
C GLY A 2 -2.27 13.45 6.80
N ASN A 3 -2.99 12.72 5.94
CA ASN A 3 -2.48 11.56 5.21
C ASN A 3 -1.39 11.91 4.20
N LYS A 4 -0.14 11.52 4.49
CA LYS A 4 0.93 11.43 3.48
C LYS A 4 0.80 10.17 2.63
N HIS A 5 0.38 9.09 3.28
CA HIS A 5 0.11 7.80 2.66
C HIS A 5 -1.35 7.44 2.89
N PHE A 6 -1.98 6.90 1.86
CA PHE A 6 -3.38 6.54 1.87
C PHE A 6 -3.55 5.02 1.96
N PRO A 7 -4.63 4.53 2.59
CA PRO A 7 -4.92 3.11 2.65
C PRO A 7 -5.20 2.57 1.23
N GLY A 8 -4.58 1.45 0.92
CA GLY A 8 -4.80 0.66 -0.28
C GLY A 8 -5.45 -0.68 0.05
N GLU A 9 -5.00 -1.72 -0.64
CA GLU A 9 -5.52 -3.07 -0.48
C GLU A 9 -5.08 -3.66 0.87
N ASN A 10 -6.01 -4.30 1.60
CA ASN A 10 -5.77 -4.92 2.92
C ASN A 10 -5.21 -3.96 4.00
N VAL A 11 -5.45 -2.66 3.85
CA VAL A 11 -5.05 -1.64 4.82
C VAL A 11 -6.27 -0.78 5.17
N ALA A 12 -6.49 -0.54 6.45
CA ALA A 12 -7.51 0.38 6.95
C ALA A 12 -6.88 1.56 7.68
N GLN A 13 -7.69 2.59 7.92
CA GLN A 13 -7.28 3.84 8.55
C GLN A 13 -8.11 4.10 9.82
N GLY A 14 -7.42 4.39 10.92
CA GLY A 14 -8.00 4.84 12.17
C GLY A 14 -8.42 6.32 12.13
N LYS A 15 -9.14 6.75 13.16
CA LYS A 15 -9.65 8.13 13.28
C LYS A 15 -8.54 9.19 13.33
N ASP A 16 -7.35 8.79 13.77
CA ASP A 16 -6.17 9.64 13.93
C ASP A 16 -5.21 9.56 12.73
N ASP A 17 -5.70 9.09 11.57
CA ASP A 17 -4.94 8.85 10.34
C ASP A 17 -3.99 7.63 10.38
N THR A 18 -3.92 6.91 11.50
CA THR A 18 -3.04 5.73 11.64
C THR A 18 -3.48 4.60 10.72
N LEU A 19 -2.54 4.03 9.94
CA LEU A 19 -2.80 2.88 9.07
C LEU A 19 -2.54 1.56 9.80
N TYR A 20 -3.41 0.57 9.60
CA TYR A 20 -3.24 -0.78 10.13
C TYR A 20 -3.61 -1.84 9.09
N ALA A 21 -2.97 -3.00 9.19
CA ALA A 21 -3.21 -4.11 8.29
C ALA A 21 -4.51 -4.85 8.64
N LEU A 22 -5.26 -5.24 7.61
CA LEU A 22 -6.45 -6.08 7.73
C LEU A 22 -6.16 -7.56 7.47
N ALA A 23 -5.01 -7.87 6.86
CA ALA A 23 -4.57 -9.21 6.53
C ALA A 23 -3.03 -9.30 6.60
N ASP A 24 -2.53 -10.53 6.72
CA ASP A 24 -1.10 -10.82 6.69
C ASP A 24 -0.53 -10.73 5.27
N GLY A 25 0.72 -10.29 5.16
CA GLY A 25 1.40 -10.19 3.87
C GLY A 25 2.58 -9.23 3.88
N ILE A 26 2.96 -8.79 2.69
CA ILE A 26 4.07 -7.87 2.44
C ILE A 26 3.52 -6.46 2.20
N VAL A 27 4.10 -5.48 2.89
CA VAL A 27 3.75 -4.06 2.72
C VAL A 27 4.34 -3.54 1.41
N TYR A 28 3.47 -3.00 0.56
CA TYR A 28 3.82 -2.44 -0.74
C TYR A 28 3.42 -0.97 -0.82
N PHE A 29 4.41 -0.11 -1.05
CA PHE A 29 4.22 1.31 -1.29
C PHE A 29 4.24 1.58 -2.79
N HIS A 30 3.25 2.32 -3.28
CA HIS A 30 3.26 2.81 -4.66
C HIS A 30 2.77 4.24 -4.75
N LYS A 31 3.22 4.93 -5.80
CA LYS A 31 2.75 6.27 -6.15
C LYS A 31 1.76 6.16 -7.30
N GLY A 32 0.57 6.70 -7.09
CA GLY A 32 -0.46 6.82 -8.10
C GLY A 32 -0.43 8.20 -8.77
N ARG A 33 -1.56 8.54 -9.41
CA ARG A 33 -1.75 9.84 -10.06
C ARG A 33 -1.57 10.99 -9.05
N LYS A 34 -0.98 12.10 -9.51
CA LYS A 34 -0.72 13.32 -8.70
C LYS A 34 0.15 13.04 -7.45
N ASP A 35 1.14 12.17 -7.59
CA ASP A 35 2.08 11.78 -6.52
C ASP A 35 1.41 11.23 -5.25
N LYS A 36 0.15 10.78 -5.35
CA LYS A 36 -0.57 10.21 -4.21
C LYS A 36 0.07 8.88 -3.83
N SER A 37 0.68 8.83 -2.65
CA SER A 37 1.27 7.59 -2.14
C SER A 37 0.22 6.71 -1.47
N THR A 38 0.17 5.44 -1.83
CA THR A 38 -0.79 4.47 -1.29
C THR A 38 -0.04 3.27 -0.74
N VAL A 39 -0.48 2.75 0.41
CA VAL A 39 0.09 1.58 1.09
C VAL A 39 -0.90 0.43 1.01
N SER A 40 -0.45 -0.70 0.47
CA SER A 40 -1.21 -1.95 0.43
C SER A 40 -0.46 -3.05 1.17
N VAL A 41 -1.18 -4.05 1.66
CA VAL A 41 -0.61 -5.33 2.07
C VAL A 41 -0.99 -6.37 1.03
N LEU A 42 0.01 -7.00 0.42
CA LEU A 42 -0.15 -7.94 -0.69
C LEU A 42 0.37 -9.31 -0.29
N SER A 43 -0.13 -10.36 -0.94
CA SER A 43 0.49 -11.67 -0.84
C SER A 43 1.90 -11.68 -1.47
N PRO A 44 2.79 -12.60 -1.08
CA PRO A 44 4.13 -12.70 -1.65
C PRO A 44 4.13 -12.85 -3.17
N GLU A 45 3.16 -13.61 -3.71
CA GLU A 45 3.00 -13.85 -5.15
C GLU A 45 2.67 -12.55 -5.90
N VAL A 46 1.66 -11.80 -5.42
CA VAL A 46 1.24 -10.54 -6.04
C VAL A 46 2.32 -9.47 -5.92
N TYR A 47 3.05 -9.42 -4.80
CA TYR A 47 4.18 -8.52 -4.64
C TYR A 47 5.26 -8.79 -5.71
N ALA A 48 5.60 -10.06 -5.95
CA ALA A 48 6.58 -10.45 -6.97
C ALA A 48 6.13 -10.08 -8.39
N GLU A 49 4.84 -10.17 -8.70
CA GLU A 49 4.31 -9.74 -10.01
C GLU A 49 4.42 -8.22 -10.19
N LYS A 50 4.10 -7.43 -9.16
CA LYS A 50 4.16 -5.97 -9.24
C LYS A 50 5.59 -5.43 -9.36
N THR A 51 6.56 -6.06 -8.70
CA THR A 51 7.97 -5.65 -8.81
C THR A 51 8.56 -6.03 -10.17
N LYS A 52 8.25 -7.21 -10.70
CA LYS A 52 8.71 -7.62 -12.05
C LYS A 52 8.27 -6.66 -13.15
N LYS A 53 7.07 -6.08 -13.04
CA LYS A 53 6.54 -5.14 -14.04
C LYS A 53 7.21 -3.76 -13.98
N ALA A 54 7.90 -3.41 -12.90
CA ALA A 54 8.58 -2.12 -12.78
C ALA A 54 9.98 -2.12 -13.42
N ASP A 55 10.60 -3.30 -13.54
CA ASP A 55 11.92 -3.49 -14.15
C ASP A 55 11.89 -3.87 -15.64
N ALA A 56 10.70 -4.12 -16.21
CA ALA A 56 10.48 -4.45 -17.62
C ALA A 56 9.91 -3.27 -18.40
#